data_AF-A0A935E767-F1
#
_entry.id   AF-A0A935E767-F1
#
_cell.length_a   1.000
_cell.length_b   1.000
_cell.length_c   1.000
_cell.angle_alpha   90.00
_cell.angle_beta   90.00
_cell.angle_gamma   90.00
#
_symmetry.space_group_name_H-M   'P 1'
#
loop_
_entity.id
_entity.type
_entity.pdbx_description
1 polymer ?
#
loop_
_entity_poly.entity_id
_entity_poly.type
_entity_poly.pdbx_seq_one_letter_code
_entity_poly.pdbx_strand_id
1 'polypeptide(L)'
;MARSLVDGFGRVHRDLRISVTDRCNFRCRYCMPEEGLAWTPREQLLTFEEIERVARLLVGEFGMESIRLTGGEPTVRAGLPDLVARLGALTDDRGRRVDLAMTTNGVLLDAQAAPLRAAGLHRVNISLDTLRSDRFEAITRRNEFHRVLVGIDAAVAAGFVPVKVNCVVMRGVNDDELVDLARFGRDAGVEMRFIEYMPLDADRRWAQDGVVPAREIVERVAGEFPVERQHGGVGSAPATRYRYLDGGGMFGVIPAVTDAFCGACDRIRLTSEGKLRNCLFAVDEFDLRSPLRSGADDEALCAVVQRCVSAKWAGHGIGNVNFIRPARSMSQIGG
;
A
#
# COMPACT_ATOMS: atom_id res chain seq x y z
N MET A 1 -9.51 27.53 -5.85
CA MET A 1 -9.88 26.25 -6.47
C MET A 1 -8.61 25.47 -6.69
N ALA A 2 -8.54 24.24 -6.19
CA ALA A 2 -7.41 23.36 -6.43
C ALA A 2 -7.16 23.16 -7.93
N ARG A 3 -5.89 23.17 -8.36
CA ARG A 3 -5.46 22.79 -9.71
C ARG A 3 -5.50 21.28 -9.86
N SER A 4 -5.87 20.77 -11.03
CA SER A 4 -5.83 19.32 -11.27
C SER A 4 -4.40 18.84 -11.52
N LEU A 5 -3.96 17.79 -10.82
CA LEU A 5 -2.67 17.14 -11.07
C LEU A 5 -2.86 16.02 -12.10
N VAL A 6 -2.54 16.31 -13.36
CA VAL A 6 -2.79 15.42 -14.51
C VAL A 6 -1.48 15.02 -15.17
N ASP A 7 -1.35 13.75 -15.54
CA ASP A 7 -0.20 13.27 -16.29
C ASP A 7 -0.37 13.34 -17.82
N GLY A 8 0.66 12.89 -18.55
CA GLY A 8 0.65 12.87 -20.02
C GLY A 8 -0.38 11.91 -20.67
N PHE A 9 -1.09 11.12 -19.87
CA PHE A 9 -2.12 10.17 -20.31
C PHE A 9 -3.54 10.59 -19.86
N GLY A 10 -3.69 11.79 -19.29
CA GLY A 10 -4.98 12.31 -18.83
C GLY A 10 -5.46 11.73 -17.50
N ARG A 11 -4.61 11.00 -16.76
CA ARG A 11 -4.99 10.46 -15.45
C ARG A 11 -4.88 11.57 -14.40
N VAL A 12 -5.94 11.75 -13.62
CA VAL A 12 -5.98 12.74 -12.54
C VAL A 12 -5.54 12.09 -11.24
N HIS A 13 -4.53 12.64 -10.58
CA HIS A 13 -3.92 12.09 -9.39
C HIS A 13 -4.62 12.54 -8.10
N ARG A 14 -5.06 11.59 -7.27
CA ARG A 14 -5.87 11.83 -6.06
C ARG A 14 -5.46 11.00 -4.83
N ASP A 15 -4.52 10.07 -4.96
CA ASP A 15 -4.03 9.20 -3.89
C ASP A 15 -2.52 9.42 -3.64
N LEU A 16 -2.19 9.85 -2.43
CA LEU A 16 -0.82 10.04 -1.97
C LEU A 16 -0.41 8.89 -1.06
N ARG A 17 0.63 8.14 -1.43
CA ARG A 17 1.27 7.17 -0.52
C ARG A 17 2.48 7.77 0.14
N ILE A 18 2.59 7.63 1.45
CA ILE A 18 3.69 8.17 2.25
C ILE A 18 4.38 7.02 2.95
N SER A 19 5.66 6.82 2.66
CA SER A 19 6.53 5.91 3.40
C SER A 19 7.07 6.66 4.62
N VAL A 20 6.68 6.31 5.84
CA VAL A 20 7.10 7.06 7.05
C VAL A 20 8.46 6.60 7.60
N THR A 21 8.94 5.48 7.11
CA THR A 21 10.19 4.81 7.52
C THR A 21 10.57 3.80 6.45
N ASP A 22 11.83 3.41 6.38
CA ASP A 22 12.33 2.29 5.59
C ASP A 22 12.55 1.01 6.44
N ARG A 23 12.51 1.15 7.77
CA ARG A 23 12.68 0.05 8.73
C ARG A 23 11.46 -0.87 8.73
N CYS A 24 11.70 -2.16 8.89
CA CYS A 24 10.67 -3.17 9.08
C CYS A 24 11.10 -4.15 10.18
N ASN A 25 10.15 -4.65 10.97
CA ASN A 25 10.35 -5.74 11.92
C ASN A 25 10.35 -7.13 11.25
N PHE A 26 9.92 -7.25 9.99
CA PHE A 26 10.00 -8.47 9.16
C PHE A 26 11.12 -8.42 8.11
N ARG A 27 11.43 -9.57 7.50
CA ARG A 27 12.37 -9.74 6.38
C ARG A 27 11.75 -10.60 5.27
N CYS A 28 10.55 -10.22 4.84
CA CYS A 28 9.77 -11.02 3.89
C CYS A 28 10.56 -11.28 2.60
N ARG A 29 10.64 -12.54 2.17
CA ARG A 29 11.46 -12.96 1.02
C ARG A 29 11.16 -12.19 -0.28
N TYR A 30 9.91 -11.75 -0.46
CA TYR A 30 9.47 -10.98 -1.62
C TYR A 30 9.67 -9.45 -1.49
N CYS A 31 10.29 -8.97 -0.41
CA CYS A 31 10.36 -7.54 -0.09
C CYS A 31 11.76 -7.11 0.38
N MET A 32 12.41 -7.91 1.22
CA MET A 32 13.63 -7.52 1.93
C MET A 32 14.60 -8.71 2.06
N PRO A 33 15.92 -8.49 1.89
CA PRO A 33 16.91 -9.56 2.05
C PRO A 33 16.99 -10.01 3.52
N GLU A 34 17.60 -11.16 3.77
CA GLU A 34 17.66 -11.80 5.10
C GLU A 34 18.38 -10.93 6.13
N GLU A 35 19.52 -10.40 5.69
CA GLU A 35 20.42 -9.55 6.45
C GLU A 35 19.78 -8.17 6.74
N GLY A 36 18.68 -7.84 6.05
CA GLY A 36 18.05 -6.53 6.08
C GLY A 36 18.72 -5.53 5.14
N LEU A 37 18.23 -4.29 5.17
CA LEU A 37 18.78 -3.19 4.39
C LEU A 37 19.60 -2.27 5.28
N ALA A 38 20.56 -1.56 4.68
CA ALA A 38 21.18 -0.41 5.34
C ALA A 38 20.11 0.67 5.55
N TRP A 39 19.73 0.89 6.80
CA TRP A 39 18.67 1.84 7.13
C TRP A 39 19.14 3.27 6.93
N THR A 40 18.24 4.07 6.42
CA THR A 40 18.41 5.51 6.30
C THR A 40 18.61 6.10 7.71
N PRO A 41 19.66 6.91 7.91
CA PRO A 41 19.87 7.68 9.14
C PRO A 41 18.65 8.54 9.47
N ARG A 42 18.38 8.75 10.77
CA ARG A 42 17.14 9.39 11.23
C ARG A 42 17.00 10.83 10.69
N GLU A 43 18.11 11.54 10.63
CA GLU A 43 18.24 12.91 10.13
C GLU A 43 17.95 13.06 8.63
N GLN A 44 18.05 11.96 7.88
CA GLN A 44 17.74 11.92 6.44
C GLN A 44 16.27 11.59 6.18
N LEU A 45 15.55 11.05 7.16
CA LEU A 45 14.12 10.84 7.07
C LEU A 45 13.39 12.19 7.15
N LEU A 46 12.24 12.29 6.47
CA LEU A 46 11.35 13.42 6.68
C LEU A 46 10.84 13.45 8.13
N THR A 47 10.75 14.65 8.69
CA THR A 47 10.06 14.89 9.96
C THR A 47 8.54 14.87 9.76
N PHE A 48 7.78 14.82 10.85
CA PHE A 48 6.31 14.86 10.73
C PHE A 48 5.81 16.21 10.24
N GLU A 49 6.48 17.30 10.59
CA GLU A 49 6.21 18.66 10.09
C GLU A 49 6.49 18.75 8.59
N GLU A 50 7.57 18.12 8.12
CA GLU A 50 7.90 18.04 6.69
C GLU A 50 6.85 17.23 5.92
N ILE A 51 6.42 16.07 6.45
CA ILE A 51 5.36 15.24 5.86
C ILE A 51 4.02 15.99 5.84
N GLU A 52 3.65 16.64 6.95
CA GLU A 52 2.43 17.43 7.07
C GLU A 52 2.43 18.59 6.06
N ARG A 53 3.56 19.31 5.92
CA ARG A 53 3.68 20.40 4.95
C ARG A 53 3.43 19.90 3.53
N VAL A 54 4.04 18.80 3.13
CA VAL A 54 3.88 18.21 1.80
C VAL A 54 2.44 17.72 1.59
N ALA A 55 1.87 17.02 2.57
CA ALA A 55 0.49 16.53 2.49
C ALA A 55 -0.53 17.67 2.40
N ARG A 56 -0.40 18.70 3.26
CA ARG A 56 -1.26 19.89 3.23
C ARG A 56 -1.19 20.61 1.89
N LEU A 57 0.02 20.76 1.34
CA LEU A 57 0.22 21.34 0.00
C LEU A 57 -0.52 20.52 -1.06
N LEU A 58 -0.31 19.20 -1.09
CA LEU A 58 -0.93 18.31 -2.07
C LEU A 58 -2.46 18.26 -1.96
N VAL A 59 -3.00 18.31 -0.75
CA VAL A 59 -4.45 18.35 -0.50
C VAL A 59 -5.04 19.68 -0.95
N GLY A 60 -4.44 20.82 -0.56
CA GLY A 60 -4.95 22.15 -0.87
C GLY A 60 -4.77 22.56 -2.33
N GLU A 61 -3.59 22.34 -2.89
CA GLU A 61 -3.25 22.77 -4.25
C GLU A 61 -3.76 21.80 -5.31
N PHE A 62 -3.65 20.50 -5.06
CA PHE A 62 -3.93 19.48 -6.07
C PHE A 62 -5.21 18.67 -5.83
N GLY A 63 -5.92 18.92 -4.73
CA GLY A 63 -7.15 18.22 -4.40
C GLY A 63 -6.94 16.73 -4.12
N MET A 64 -5.82 16.35 -3.49
CA MET A 64 -5.62 14.97 -3.04
C MET A 64 -6.74 14.57 -2.08
N GLU A 65 -7.37 13.44 -2.37
CA GLU A 65 -8.56 12.97 -1.64
C GLU A 65 -8.21 11.90 -0.61
N SER A 66 -7.11 11.17 -0.83
CA SER A 66 -6.71 10.07 0.04
C SER A 66 -5.21 10.05 0.31
N ILE A 67 -4.87 9.63 1.52
CA ILE A 67 -3.50 9.45 1.98
C ILE A 67 -3.35 8.03 2.53
N ARG A 68 -2.32 7.31 2.09
CA ARG A 68 -1.96 6.00 2.63
C ARG A 68 -0.59 6.04 3.28
N LEU A 69 -0.57 5.81 4.58
CA LEU A 69 0.66 5.57 5.33
C LEU A 69 1.17 4.15 5.11
N THR A 70 2.46 4.05 4.85
CA THR A 70 3.22 2.83 4.57
C THR A 70 4.60 2.98 5.21
N GLY A 71 5.53 2.06 4.94
CA GLY A 71 6.94 2.26 5.25
C GLY A 71 7.80 1.23 4.51
N GLY A 72 8.82 0.74 5.23
CA GLY A 72 8.81 -0.66 5.63
C GLY A 72 7.56 -0.94 6.48
N GLU A 73 7.68 -1.00 7.80
CA GLU A 73 6.55 -1.13 8.73
C GLU A 73 6.23 0.22 9.40
N PRO A 74 5.09 0.87 9.12
CA PRO A 74 4.79 2.19 9.69
C PRO A 74 4.73 2.19 11.22
N THR A 75 4.21 1.14 11.85
CA THR A 75 4.02 1.07 13.31
C THR A 75 5.33 1.04 14.12
N VAL A 76 6.49 0.85 13.45
CA VAL A 76 7.80 1.00 14.10
C VAL A 76 8.29 2.45 14.16
N ARG A 77 7.61 3.39 13.49
CA ARG A 77 7.93 4.82 13.54
C ARG A 77 7.38 5.41 14.84
N ALA A 78 8.27 5.79 15.75
CA ALA A 78 7.88 6.42 17.01
C ALA A 78 7.03 7.69 16.79
N GLY A 79 6.00 7.86 17.61
CA GLY A 79 5.07 8.99 17.53
C GLY A 79 4.07 8.92 16.38
N LEU A 80 3.90 7.78 15.71
CA LEU A 80 2.98 7.64 14.58
C LEU A 80 1.56 8.21 14.82
N PRO A 81 0.92 8.05 16.00
CA PRO A 81 -0.38 8.68 16.26
C PRO A 81 -0.38 10.21 16.09
N ASP A 82 0.72 10.91 16.39
CA ASP A 82 0.82 12.36 16.20
C ASP A 82 0.79 12.74 14.72
N LEU A 83 1.49 11.96 13.88
CA LEU A 83 1.44 12.15 12.43
C LEU A 83 0.03 11.86 11.89
N VAL A 84 -0.62 10.79 12.37
CA VAL A 84 -1.99 10.46 11.98
C VAL A 84 -2.95 11.60 12.34
N ALA A 85 -2.83 12.19 13.53
CA ALA A 85 -3.65 13.32 13.95
C ALA A 85 -3.48 14.55 13.05
N ARG A 86 -2.23 14.90 12.72
CA ARG A 86 -1.92 16.00 11.78
C ARG A 86 -2.54 15.78 10.41
N LEU A 87 -2.39 14.57 9.86
CA LEU A 87 -2.89 14.24 8.53
C LEU A 87 -4.41 14.08 8.48
N GLY A 88 -5.03 13.47 9.50
CA GLY A 88 -6.48 13.29 9.60
C GLY A 88 -7.26 14.59 9.81
N ALA A 89 -6.57 15.66 10.21
CA ALA A 89 -7.11 17.01 10.30
C ALA A 89 -7.12 17.76 8.96
N LEU A 90 -6.42 17.27 7.93
CA LEU A 90 -6.35 17.94 6.63
C LEU A 90 -7.70 17.91 5.90
N THR A 91 -8.06 19.05 5.34
CA THR A 91 -9.26 19.22 4.50
C THR A 91 -8.91 19.86 3.17
N ASP A 92 -9.63 19.49 2.12
CA ASP A 92 -9.54 20.16 0.82
C ASP A 92 -10.21 21.55 0.82
N ASP A 93 -10.19 22.24 -0.33
CA ASP A 93 -10.78 23.57 -0.52
C ASP A 93 -12.31 23.62 -0.34
N ARG A 94 -12.97 22.45 -0.22
CA ARG A 94 -14.40 22.28 0.05
C ARG A 94 -14.68 21.84 1.48
N GLY A 95 -13.67 21.77 2.34
CA GLY A 95 -13.79 21.31 3.72
C GLY A 95 -13.98 19.79 3.87
N ARG A 96 -13.76 19.01 2.81
CA ARG A 96 -13.82 17.54 2.89
C ARG A 96 -12.53 17.01 3.49
N ARG A 97 -12.65 16.14 4.49
CA ARG A 97 -11.49 15.47 5.11
C ARG A 97 -10.87 14.46 4.15
N VAL A 98 -9.55 14.33 4.24
CA VAL A 98 -8.81 13.29 3.51
C VAL A 98 -9.18 11.89 4.01
N ASP A 99 -9.26 10.93 3.10
CA ASP A 99 -9.42 9.52 3.44
C ASP A 99 -8.06 8.92 3.85
N LEU A 100 -7.80 8.87 5.16
CA LEU A 100 -6.54 8.40 5.73
C LEU A 100 -6.56 6.89 6.01
N ALA A 101 -5.61 6.18 5.40
CA ALA A 101 -5.43 4.74 5.53
C ALA A 101 -4.00 4.35 5.88
N MET A 102 -3.80 3.15 6.41
CA MET A 102 -2.47 2.61 6.67
C MET A 102 -2.31 1.20 6.12
N THR A 103 -1.09 0.82 5.73
CA THR A 103 -0.72 -0.56 5.41
C THR A 103 0.39 -1.03 6.33
N THR A 104 0.15 -2.14 7.04
CA THR A 104 0.99 -2.67 8.12
C THR A 104 1.02 -4.20 8.07
N ASN A 105 2.00 -4.84 8.68
CA ASN A 105 2.00 -6.27 8.94
C ASN A 105 1.17 -6.67 10.16
N GLY A 106 0.68 -5.70 10.96
CA GLY A 106 -0.28 -5.96 12.03
C GLY A 106 0.31 -6.34 13.39
N VAL A 107 1.60 -6.68 13.48
CA VAL A 107 2.22 -7.21 14.73
C VAL A 107 2.08 -6.28 15.93
N LEU A 108 2.07 -4.95 15.69
CA LEU A 108 1.98 -3.95 16.74
C LEU A 108 0.57 -3.37 16.91
N LEU A 109 -0.43 -3.88 16.19
CA LEU A 109 -1.79 -3.34 16.24
C LEU A 109 -2.51 -3.63 17.56
N ASP A 110 -2.16 -4.69 18.28
CA ASP A 110 -2.70 -4.96 19.62
C ASP A 110 -2.57 -3.72 20.53
N ALA A 111 -1.38 -3.10 20.55
CA ALA A 111 -1.12 -1.89 21.34
C ALA A 111 -1.48 -0.58 20.61
N GLN A 112 -1.48 -0.56 19.27
CA GLN A 112 -1.56 0.70 18.50
C GLN A 112 -2.90 0.95 17.81
N ALA A 113 -3.77 -0.06 17.64
CA ALA A 113 -5.02 0.08 16.87
C ALA A 113 -5.93 1.18 17.43
N ALA A 114 -6.24 1.14 18.73
CA ALA A 114 -7.10 2.13 19.36
C ALA A 114 -6.51 3.56 19.35
N PRO A 115 -5.23 3.79 19.72
CA PRO A 115 -4.60 5.10 19.57
C PRO A 115 -4.62 5.65 18.14
N LEU A 116 -4.35 4.80 17.14
CA LEU A 116 -4.36 5.21 15.73
C LEU A 116 -5.75 5.59 15.25
N ARG A 117 -6.78 4.83 15.67
CA ARG A 117 -8.17 5.18 15.38
C ARG A 117 -8.56 6.50 16.04
N ALA A 118 -8.25 6.68 17.32
CA ALA A 118 -8.53 7.91 18.05
C ALA A 118 -7.86 9.14 17.41
N ALA A 119 -6.67 8.95 16.83
CA ALA A 119 -5.96 9.99 16.09
C ALA A 119 -6.58 10.33 14.72
N GLY A 120 -7.57 9.58 14.23
CA GLY A 120 -8.27 9.87 12.97
C GLY A 120 -7.87 8.96 11.79
N LEU A 121 -7.21 7.83 12.03
CA LEU A 121 -7.03 6.81 11.00
C LEU A 121 -8.37 6.14 10.69
N HIS A 122 -8.78 6.08 9.42
CA HIS A 122 -10.09 5.55 9.04
C HIS A 122 -10.09 4.03 8.80
N ARG A 123 -9.06 3.53 8.11
CA ARG A 123 -8.98 2.12 7.69
C ARG A 123 -7.56 1.58 7.68
N VAL A 124 -7.44 0.26 7.83
CA VAL A 124 -6.16 -0.45 7.81
C VAL A 124 -6.17 -1.57 6.78
N ASN A 125 -5.02 -1.77 6.14
CA ASN A 125 -4.71 -2.94 5.34
C ASN A 125 -3.60 -3.71 6.06
N ILE A 126 -3.87 -4.94 6.46
CA ILE A 126 -2.96 -5.80 7.20
C ILE A 126 -2.40 -6.85 6.24
N SER A 127 -1.10 -7.10 6.25
CA SER A 127 -0.47 -8.11 5.39
C SER A 127 -0.42 -9.46 6.10
N LEU A 128 -1.02 -10.49 5.51
CA LEU A 128 -0.99 -11.87 5.99
C LEU A 128 -1.04 -12.82 4.78
N ASP A 129 0.07 -13.49 4.49
CA ASP A 129 0.22 -14.30 3.27
C ASP A 129 -0.15 -15.78 3.46
N THR A 130 -0.42 -16.23 4.69
CA THR A 130 -0.68 -17.64 5.01
C THR A 130 -1.36 -17.77 6.38
N LEU A 131 -2.12 -18.84 6.56
CA LEU A 131 -2.72 -19.25 7.85
C LEU A 131 -1.90 -20.35 8.55
N ARG A 132 -0.77 -20.76 7.97
CA ARG A 132 0.17 -21.74 8.52
C ARG A 132 1.37 -21.05 9.16
N SER A 133 1.63 -21.32 10.44
CA SER A 133 2.66 -20.63 11.22
C SER A 133 4.09 -20.91 10.74
N ASP A 134 4.39 -22.15 10.37
CA ASP A 134 5.67 -22.57 9.78
C ASP A 134 5.92 -21.88 8.44
N ARG A 135 4.89 -21.82 7.59
CA ARG A 135 4.94 -21.10 6.31
C ARG A 135 5.07 -19.59 6.51
N PHE A 136 4.39 -19.04 7.51
CA PHE A 136 4.49 -17.62 7.88
C PHE A 136 5.94 -17.27 8.22
N GLU A 137 6.57 -18.07 9.09
CA GLU A 137 7.97 -17.88 9.46
C GLU A 137 8.89 -18.05 8.24
N ALA A 138 8.64 -19.03 7.37
CA ALA A 138 9.40 -19.20 6.14
C ALA A 138 9.31 -17.97 5.22
N ILE A 139 8.11 -17.37 5.07
CA ILE A 139 7.89 -16.20 4.22
C ILE A 139 8.49 -14.93 4.84
N THR A 140 8.19 -14.65 6.11
CA THR A 140 8.51 -13.38 6.78
C THR A 140 9.88 -13.37 7.46
N ARG A 141 10.47 -14.56 7.67
CA ARG A 141 11.67 -14.84 8.48
C ARG A 141 11.52 -14.41 9.95
N ARG A 142 10.29 -14.38 10.47
CA ARG A 142 9.94 -14.04 11.85
C ARG A 142 8.78 -14.89 12.32
N ASN A 143 8.87 -15.41 13.55
CA ASN A 143 7.80 -16.18 14.17
C ASN A 143 6.82 -15.26 14.92
N GLU A 144 5.99 -14.53 14.17
CA GLU A 144 5.08 -13.50 14.70
C GLU A 144 3.61 -13.74 14.28
N PHE A 145 3.30 -14.94 13.74
CA PHE A 145 1.99 -15.28 13.17
C PHE A 145 0.83 -14.99 14.14
N HIS A 146 0.91 -15.49 15.37
CA HIS A 146 -0.13 -15.30 16.37
C HIS A 146 -0.33 -13.82 16.73
N ARG A 147 0.75 -13.02 16.74
CA ARG A 147 0.66 -11.58 17.03
C ARG A 147 0.02 -10.81 15.88
N VAL A 148 0.17 -11.26 14.63
CA VAL A 148 -0.58 -10.70 13.50
C VAL A 148 -2.08 -10.98 13.65
N LEU A 149 -2.48 -12.19 14.04
CA LEU A 149 -3.89 -12.51 14.27
C LEU A 149 -4.51 -11.65 15.38
N VAL A 150 -3.82 -11.53 16.53
CA VAL A 150 -4.26 -10.61 17.61
C VAL A 150 -4.34 -9.17 17.10
N GLY A 151 -3.41 -8.73 16.24
CA GLY A 151 -3.45 -7.41 15.63
C GLY A 151 -4.65 -7.19 14.69
N ILE A 152 -5.08 -8.22 13.97
CA ILE A 152 -6.30 -8.18 13.14
C ILE A 152 -7.53 -8.03 14.04
N ASP A 153 -7.63 -8.83 15.10
CA ASP A 153 -8.73 -8.75 16.06
C ASP A 153 -8.78 -7.37 16.73
N ALA A 154 -7.63 -6.83 17.14
CA ALA A 154 -7.52 -5.50 17.72
C ALA A 154 -7.95 -4.39 16.74
N ALA A 155 -7.67 -4.55 15.45
CA ALA A 155 -8.13 -3.61 14.43
C ALA A 155 -9.66 -3.63 14.27
N VAL A 156 -10.25 -4.83 14.25
CA VAL A 156 -11.71 -4.99 14.22
C VAL A 156 -12.35 -4.40 15.47
N ALA A 157 -11.80 -4.70 16.65
CA ALA A 157 -12.28 -4.20 17.94
C ALA A 157 -12.15 -2.67 18.09
N ALA A 158 -11.11 -2.07 17.52
CA ALA A 158 -10.96 -0.61 17.42
C ALA A 158 -11.96 0.03 16.44
N GLY A 159 -12.75 -0.78 15.74
CA GLY A 159 -13.85 -0.37 14.88
C GLY A 159 -13.42 0.09 13.50
N PHE A 160 -12.21 -0.25 13.02
CA PHE A 160 -11.75 0.10 11.67
C PHE A 160 -12.71 -0.49 10.63
N VAL A 161 -13.19 0.32 9.69
CA VAL A 161 -14.12 -0.16 8.65
C VAL A 161 -13.73 0.41 7.28
N PRO A 162 -13.44 -0.44 6.29
CA PRO A 162 -13.17 -1.88 6.41
C PRO A 162 -11.76 -2.16 6.99
N VAL A 163 -11.61 -3.28 7.70
CA VAL A 163 -10.30 -3.95 7.85
C VAL A 163 -10.08 -4.81 6.60
N LYS A 164 -8.94 -4.62 5.94
CA LYS A 164 -8.55 -5.39 4.76
C LYS A 164 -7.35 -6.27 5.10
N VAL A 165 -7.33 -7.49 4.59
CA VAL A 165 -6.16 -8.38 4.71
C VAL A 165 -5.60 -8.66 3.32
N ASN A 166 -4.37 -8.23 3.08
CA ASN A 166 -3.65 -8.40 1.83
C ASN A 166 -2.81 -9.69 1.89
N CYS A 167 -2.96 -10.54 0.87
CA CYS A 167 -2.15 -11.74 0.67
C CYS A 167 -1.51 -11.68 -0.73
N VAL A 168 -0.19 -11.73 -0.79
CA VAL A 168 0.54 -11.93 -2.05
C VAL A 168 0.55 -13.43 -2.37
N VAL A 169 -0.11 -13.79 -3.47
CA VAL A 169 -0.26 -15.19 -3.87
C VAL A 169 0.92 -15.62 -4.72
N MET A 170 1.65 -16.63 -4.25
CA MET A 170 2.86 -17.18 -4.84
C MET A 170 2.65 -18.67 -5.13
N ARG A 171 2.82 -19.05 -6.40
CA ARG A 171 2.66 -20.45 -6.83
C ARG A 171 3.65 -21.37 -6.13
N GLY A 172 3.16 -22.51 -5.65
CA GLY A 172 3.94 -23.51 -4.92
C GLY A 172 4.33 -23.09 -3.50
N VAL A 173 3.86 -21.93 -3.03
CA VAL A 173 4.15 -21.42 -1.68
C VAL A 173 2.89 -21.36 -0.84
N ASN A 174 1.89 -20.60 -1.27
CA ASN A 174 0.65 -20.38 -0.51
C ASN A 174 -0.63 -20.48 -1.36
N ASP A 175 -0.52 -20.86 -2.64
CA ASP A 175 -1.69 -20.94 -3.52
C ASP A 175 -2.65 -22.09 -3.17
N ASP A 176 -2.22 -23.04 -2.34
CA ASP A 176 -3.07 -24.07 -1.73
C ASP A 176 -4.01 -23.52 -0.65
N GLU A 177 -3.78 -22.32 -0.11
CA GLU A 177 -4.59 -21.73 0.99
C GLU A 177 -5.66 -20.74 0.52
N LEU A 178 -5.89 -20.56 -0.79
CA LEU A 178 -6.78 -19.53 -1.31
C LEU A 178 -8.21 -19.61 -0.75
N VAL A 179 -8.76 -20.82 -0.67
CA VAL A 179 -10.11 -21.05 -0.12
C VAL A 179 -10.13 -20.86 1.40
N ASP A 180 -9.10 -21.30 2.10
CA ASP A 180 -9.00 -21.15 3.56
C ASP A 180 -8.83 -19.69 3.97
N LEU A 181 -8.03 -18.91 3.24
CA LEU A 181 -7.91 -17.46 3.40
C LEU A 181 -9.23 -16.75 3.10
N ALA A 182 -9.96 -17.17 2.06
CA ALA A 182 -11.29 -16.63 1.77
C ALA A 182 -12.27 -16.92 2.91
N ARG A 183 -12.26 -18.14 3.47
CA ARG A 183 -13.06 -18.54 4.64
C ARG A 183 -12.68 -17.71 5.87
N PHE A 184 -11.39 -17.55 6.16
CA PHE A 184 -10.89 -16.70 7.24
C PHE A 184 -11.42 -15.27 7.13
N GLY A 185 -11.37 -14.66 5.93
CA GLY A 185 -11.90 -13.32 5.72
C GLY A 185 -13.39 -13.21 6.07
N ARG A 186 -14.18 -14.20 5.66
CA ARG A 186 -15.62 -14.27 5.93
C ARG A 186 -15.89 -14.39 7.43
N ASP A 187 -15.18 -15.30 8.10
CA ASP A 187 -15.40 -15.60 9.52
C ASP A 187 -14.94 -14.45 10.44
N ALA A 188 -13.81 -13.81 10.11
CA ALA A 188 -13.26 -12.69 10.86
C ALA A 188 -13.91 -11.32 10.52
N GLY A 189 -14.82 -11.27 9.54
CA GLY A 189 -15.46 -10.02 9.11
C GLY A 189 -14.50 -9.04 8.44
N VAL A 190 -13.44 -9.54 7.77
CA VAL A 190 -12.42 -8.73 7.09
C VAL A 190 -12.46 -8.98 5.58
N GLU A 191 -12.09 -7.96 4.80
CA GLU A 191 -12.07 -8.09 3.34
C GLU A 191 -10.70 -8.60 2.86
N MET A 192 -10.64 -9.85 2.39
CA MET A 192 -9.44 -10.40 1.76
C MET A 192 -9.12 -9.70 0.45
N ARG A 193 -7.83 -9.49 0.20
CA ARG A 193 -7.25 -8.96 -1.03
C ARG A 193 -6.13 -9.87 -1.48
N PHE A 194 -6.39 -10.66 -2.52
CA PHE A 194 -5.38 -11.47 -3.17
C PHE A 194 -4.63 -10.62 -4.20
N ILE A 195 -3.31 -10.68 -4.17
CA ILE A 195 -2.43 -9.84 -4.99
C ILE A 195 -1.53 -10.77 -5.79
N GLU A 196 -1.45 -10.55 -7.10
CA GLU A 196 -0.49 -11.28 -7.93
C GLU A 196 0.94 -10.94 -7.54
N TYR A 197 1.79 -11.97 -7.44
CA TYR A 197 3.20 -11.81 -7.12
C TYR A 197 3.93 -10.98 -8.20
N MET A 198 4.58 -9.90 -7.77
CA MET A 198 5.25 -8.91 -8.64
C MET A 198 6.80 -8.98 -8.53
N PRO A 199 7.55 -8.55 -9.57
CA PRO A 199 9.02 -8.54 -9.58
C PRO A 199 9.63 -7.39 -8.76
N LEU A 200 9.35 -7.36 -7.45
CA LEU A 200 9.84 -6.36 -6.50
C LEU A 200 10.65 -6.98 -5.36
N ASP A 201 10.93 -8.28 -5.44
CA ASP A 201 11.68 -9.00 -4.44
C ASP A 201 13.15 -8.57 -4.38
N ALA A 202 13.71 -8.52 -3.17
CA ALA A 202 15.11 -8.13 -3.01
C ALA A 202 16.07 -9.16 -3.62
N ASP A 203 15.70 -10.44 -3.54
CA ASP A 203 16.54 -11.58 -3.92
C ASP A 203 16.54 -11.84 -5.44
N ARG A 204 15.80 -11.04 -6.23
CA ARG A 204 15.65 -11.14 -7.69
C ARG A 204 15.27 -12.53 -8.20
N ARG A 205 14.51 -13.29 -7.42
CA ARG A 205 14.02 -14.64 -7.71
C ARG A 205 12.64 -14.66 -8.37
N TRP A 206 11.95 -13.52 -8.48
CA TRP A 206 10.68 -13.50 -9.21
C TRP A 206 10.83 -14.08 -10.61
N ALA A 207 9.93 -14.98 -10.95
CA ALA A 207 9.78 -15.58 -12.26
C ALA A 207 8.28 -15.68 -12.60
N GLN A 208 7.97 -15.67 -13.90
CA GLN A 208 6.59 -15.58 -14.39
C GLN A 208 5.74 -16.81 -14.02
N ASP A 209 6.36 -17.97 -13.90
CA ASP A 209 5.75 -19.21 -13.41
C ASP A 209 5.33 -19.15 -11.93
N GLY A 210 5.96 -18.28 -11.14
CA GLY A 210 5.57 -17.99 -9.76
C GLY A 210 4.25 -17.24 -9.60
N VAL A 211 3.66 -16.74 -10.70
CA VAL A 211 2.41 -15.97 -10.68
C VAL A 211 1.20 -16.92 -10.71
N VAL A 212 0.25 -16.67 -9.82
CA VAL A 212 -1.11 -17.25 -9.87
C VAL A 212 -2.05 -16.21 -10.47
N PRO A 213 -2.54 -16.40 -11.72
CA PRO A 213 -3.40 -15.45 -12.39
C PRO A 213 -4.67 -15.12 -11.60
N ALA A 214 -5.14 -13.89 -11.70
CA ALA A 214 -6.37 -13.44 -11.07
C ALA A 214 -7.58 -14.31 -11.40
N ARG A 215 -7.68 -14.79 -12.65
CA ARG A 215 -8.75 -15.73 -13.05
C ARG A 215 -8.71 -17.03 -12.25
N GLU A 216 -7.52 -17.60 -12.02
CA GLU A 216 -7.34 -18.85 -11.30
C GLU A 216 -7.69 -18.67 -9.82
N ILE A 217 -7.32 -17.52 -9.23
CA ILE A 217 -7.69 -17.17 -7.86
C ILE A 217 -9.21 -17.11 -7.72
N VAL A 218 -9.89 -16.41 -8.63
CA VAL A 218 -11.36 -16.28 -8.61
C VAL A 218 -12.03 -17.63 -8.83
N GLU A 219 -11.57 -18.42 -9.81
CA GLU A 219 -12.10 -19.77 -10.09
C GLU A 219 -12.00 -20.69 -8.87
N ARG A 220 -10.84 -20.72 -8.19
CA ARG A 220 -10.64 -21.55 -6.98
C ARG A 220 -11.55 -21.12 -5.83
N VAL A 221 -11.65 -19.82 -5.56
CA VAL A 221 -12.54 -19.32 -4.49
C VAL A 221 -14.01 -19.53 -4.84
N ALA A 222 -14.40 -19.28 -6.10
CA ALA A 222 -15.77 -19.43 -6.59
C ALA A 222 -16.25 -20.90 -6.62
N GLY A 223 -15.32 -21.85 -6.73
CA GLY A 223 -15.62 -23.28 -6.66
C GLY A 223 -16.16 -23.74 -5.30
N GLU A 224 -15.77 -23.07 -4.22
CA GLU A 224 -16.29 -23.30 -2.86
C GLU A 224 -17.39 -22.30 -2.49
N PHE A 225 -17.17 -21.01 -2.77
CA PHE A 225 -18.07 -19.93 -2.38
C PHE A 225 -18.62 -19.21 -3.62
N PRO A 226 -19.88 -19.43 -4.02
CA PRO A 226 -20.47 -18.74 -5.17
C PRO A 226 -20.38 -17.21 -5.02
N VAL A 227 -19.87 -16.54 -6.05
CA VAL A 227 -19.60 -15.10 -6.04
C VAL A 227 -20.10 -14.40 -7.28
N GLU A 228 -20.37 -13.10 -7.15
CA GLU A 228 -20.59 -12.21 -8.27
C GLU A 228 -19.54 -11.10 -8.32
N ARG A 229 -19.11 -10.73 -9.53
CA ARG A 229 -18.23 -9.57 -9.72
C ARG A 229 -19.02 -8.29 -9.42
N GLN A 230 -18.49 -7.45 -8.55
CA GLN A 230 -19.06 -6.13 -8.33
C GLN A 230 -18.68 -5.19 -9.47
N HIS A 231 -19.67 -4.63 -10.14
CA HIS A 231 -19.50 -3.66 -11.22
C HIS A 231 -19.57 -2.24 -10.61
N GLY A 232 -18.74 -1.30 -11.09
CA GLY A 232 -18.73 0.09 -10.61
C GLY A 232 -17.93 0.29 -9.31
N GLY A 233 -16.61 0.07 -9.37
CA GLY A 233 -15.72 0.28 -8.22
C GLY A 233 -15.59 1.74 -7.77
N VAL A 234 -15.03 1.94 -6.58
CA VAL A 234 -14.67 3.27 -6.05
C VAL A 234 -13.44 3.77 -6.81
N GLY A 235 -13.67 4.58 -7.85
CA GLY A 235 -12.61 5.28 -8.58
C GLY A 235 -11.52 4.36 -9.14
N SER A 236 -10.27 4.70 -8.83
CA SER A 236 -9.00 4.09 -9.28
C SER A 236 -8.55 2.85 -8.51
N ALA A 237 -9.40 2.30 -7.64
CA ALA A 237 -9.04 1.19 -6.76
C ALA A 237 -8.51 -0.02 -7.57
N PRO A 238 -7.33 -0.59 -7.23
CA PRO A 238 -6.69 -1.60 -8.07
C PRO A 238 -7.33 -2.99 -7.97
N ALA A 239 -8.19 -3.23 -6.98
CA ALA A 239 -8.81 -4.53 -6.75
C ALA A 239 -10.12 -4.65 -7.51
N THR A 240 -10.26 -5.68 -8.35
CA THR A 240 -11.59 -6.15 -8.76
C THR A 240 -12.23 -6.85 -7.57
N ARG A 241 -13.47 -6.46 -7.23
CA ARG A 241 -14.18 -6.97 -6.04
C ARG A 241 -15.20 -8.03 -6.43
N TYR A 242 -15.35 -9.02 -5.56
CA TYR A 242 -16.27 -10.14 -5.71
C TYR A 242 -17.08 -10.28 -4.43
N ARG A 243 -18.41 -10.18 -4.54
CA ARG A 243 -19.33 -10.35 -3.42
C ARG A 243 -19.74 -11.81 -3.33
N TYR A 244 -19.73 -12.38 -2.14
CA TYR A 244 -20.26 -13.72 -1.91
C TYR A 244 -21.80 -13.70 -1.98
N LEU A 245 -22.40 -14.66 -2.68
CA LEU A 245 -23.84 -14.70 -2.90
C LEU A 245 -24.65 -15.05 -1.64
N ASP A 246 -24.02 -15.72 -0.69
CA ASP A 246 -24.59 -16.10 0.61
C ASP A 246 -24.52 -14.98 1.67
N GLY A 247 -24.00 -13.81 1.32
CA GLY A 247 -23.89 -12.68 2.25
C GLY A 247 -22.65 -12.69 3.15
N GLY A 248 -21.69 -13.59 2.95
CA GLY A 248 -20.43 -13.65 3.70
C GLY A 248 -19.45 -12.48 3.46
N GLY A 249 -19.94 -11.31 3.03
CA GLY A 249 -19.13 -10.15 2.68
C GLY A 249 -18.55 -10.23 1.28
N MET A 250 -17.25 -9.93 1.14
CA MET A 250 -16.58 -9.85 -0.16
C MET A 250 -15.07 -10.02 -0.06
N PHE A 251 -14.46 -10.35 -1.18
CA PHE A 251 -13.00 -10.30 -1.37
C PHE A 251 -12.66 -9.46 -2.59
N GLY A 252 -11.37 -9.22 -2.84
CA GLY A 252 -10.95 -8.74 -4.15
C GLY A 252 -9.62 -9.30 -4.59
N VAL A 253 -9.37 -9.12 -5.87
CA VAL A 253 -8.18 -9.60 -6.55
C VAL A 253 -7.52 -8.42 -7.24
N ILE A 254 -6.21 -8.26 -7.04
CA ILE A 254 -5.37 -7.21 -7.65
C ILE A 254 -4.54 -7.88 -8.74
N PRO A 255 -4.95 -7.78 -10.02
CA PRO A 255 -4.25 -8.39 -11.16
C PRO A 255 -3.03 -7.57 -11.58
N ALA A 256 -2.02 -7.51 -10.71
CA ALA A 256 -0.86 -6.64 -10.90
C ALA A 256 0.03 -7.04 -12.10
N VAL A 257 -0.13 -8.26 -12.61
CA VAL A 257 0.65 -8.81 -13.73
C VAL A 257 -0.26 -9.12 -14.92
N THR A 258 -1.36 -9.86 -14.73
CA THR A 258 -2.14 -10.39 -15.87
C THR A 258 -3.14 -9.41 -16.46
N ASP A 259 -3.59 -8.41 -15.70
CA ASP A 259 -4.56 -7.39 -16.16
C ASP A 259 -4.25 -6.02 -15.52
N ALA A 260 -3.18 -5.39 -16.00
CA ALA A 260 -2.61 -4.20 -15.39
C ALA A 260 -3.59 -3.01 -15.33
N PHE A 261 -3.85 -2.50 -14.13
CA PHE A 261 -4.72 -1.33 -13.86
C PHE A 261 -4.02 0.04 -14.05
N CYS A 262 -2.98 0.12 -14.88
CA CYS A 262 -2.19 1.34 -15.03
C CYS A 262 -2.98 2.49 -15.66
N GLY A 263 -3.92 2.20 -16.56
CA GLY A 263 -4.75 3.20 -17.23
C GLY A 263 -5.63 4.03 -16.29
N ALA A 264 -5.96 3.49 -15.12
CA ALA A 264 -6.74 4.18 -14.09
C ALA A 264 -5.89 4.64 -12.88
N CYS A 265 -4.56 4.53 -12.94
CA CYS A 265 -3.71 4.78 -11.78
C CYS A 265 -3.51 6.27 -11.50
N ASP A 266 -4.06 6.73 -10.38
CA ASP A 266 -4.04 8.10 -9.86
C ASP A 266 -3.02 8.33 -8.73
N ARG A 267 -2.10 7.40 -8.52
CA ARG A 267 -1.24 7.38 -7.33
C ARG A 267 0.06 8.14 -7.54
N ILE A 268 0.48 8.87 -6.52
CA ILE A 268 1.82 9.42 -6.32
C ILE A 268 2.38 8.91 -4.98
N ARG A 269 3.71 8.76 -4.89
CA ARG A 269 4.39 8.21 -3.71
C ARG A 269 5.44 9.17 -3.21
N LEU A 270 5.52 9.35 -1.90
CA LEU A 270 6.57 10.04 -1.18
C LEU A 270 7.37 8.99 -0.39
N THR A 271 8.66 8.85 -0.70
CA THR A 271 9.56 7.98 0.05
C THR A 271 9.88 8.60 1.42
N SER A 272 10.39 7.79 2.34
CA SER A 272 10.74 8.24 3.70
C SER A 272 11.88 9.25 3.72
N GLU A 273 12.70 9.29 2.67
CA GLU A 273 13.79 10.24 2.45
C GLU A 273 13.33 11.52 1.73
N GLY A 274 12.04 11.63 1.40
CA GLY A 274 11.47 12.79 0.73
C GLY A 274 11.74 12.88 -0.76
N LYS A 275 11.74 11.73 -1.44
CA LYS A 275 11.71 11.66 -2.91
C LYS A 275 10.31 11.32 -3.40
N LEU A 276 9.88 11.93 -4.49
CA LEU A 276 8.63 11.60 -5.16
C LEU A 276 8.85 10.52 -6.22
N ARG A 277 7.89 9.59 -6.29
CA ARG A 277 7.79 8.56 -7.32
C ARG A 277 6.37 8.53 -7.87
N ASN A 278 6.24 8.48 -9.19
CA ASN A 278 4.94 8.41 -9.87
C ASN A 278 4.42 6.97 -10.06
N CYS A 279 5.27 5.97 -9.82
CA CYS A 279 4.97 4.56 -9.97
C CYS A 279 5.76 3.74 -8.94
N LEU A 280 5.22 2.57 -8.57
CA LEU A 280 5.97 1.58 -7.80
C LEU A 280 7.23 1.16 -8.60
N PHE A 281 7.07 0.99 -9.92
CA PHE A 281 8.11 0.57 -10.85
C PHE A 281 8.92 1.71 -11.48
N ALA A 282 8.78 2.95 -10.99
CA ALA A 282 9.57 4.07 -11.52
C ALA A 282 11.08 3.80 -11.34
N VAL A 283 11.89 4.20 -12.32
CA VAL A 283 13.35 4.19 -12.18
C VAL A 283 13.88 5.54 -11.69
N ASP A 284 13.15 6.61 -12.01
CA ASP A 284 13.48 7.98 -11.60
C ASP A 284 12.79 8.37 -10.29
N GLU A 285 13.48 9.24 -9.54
CA GLU A 285 13.00 9.84 -8.30
C GLU A 285 13.19 11.35 -8.35
N PHE A 286 12.21 12.10 -7.84
CA PHE A 286 12.22 13.55 -7.85
C PHE A 286 12.48 14.07 -6.44
N ASP A 287 13.55 14.85 -6.27
CA ASP A 287 13.94 15.35 -4.95
C ASP A 287 13.01 16.44 -4.43
N LEU A 288 12.27 16.14 -3.37
CA LEU A 288 11.42 17.11 -2.67
C LEU A 288 12.05 17.56 -1.35
N ARG A 289 12.90 16.74 -0.73
CA ARG A 289 13.53 17.05 0.57
C ARG A 289 14.45 18.25 0.51
N SER A 290 15.34 18.32 -0.49
CA SER A 290 16.30 19.42 -0.61
C SER A 290 15.61 20.79 -0.71
N PRO A 291 14.64 21.03 -1.62
CA PRO A 291 13.93 22.30 -1.67
C PRO A 291 13.10 22.56 -0.41
N LEU A 292 12.50 21.52 0.20
CA LEU A 292 11.75 21.66 1.44
C LEU A 292 12.62 22.21 2.58
N ARG A 293 13.85 21.69 2.72
CA ARG A 293 14.82 22.08 3.76
C ARG A 293 15.54 23.37 3.46
N SER A 294 15.65 23.77 2.19
CA SER A 294 16.20 25.08 1.82
C SER A 294 15.18 26.23 1.95
N GLY A 295 13.96 25.94 2.44
CA GLY A 295 12.92 26.95 2.61
C GLY A 295 12.28 27.39 1.30
N ALA A 296 12.26 26.53 0.27
CA ALA A 296 11.55 26.82 -0.98
C ALA A 296 10.07 27.13 -0.71
N ASP A 297 9.49 28.01 -1.51
CA ASP A 297 8.07 28.32 -1.45
C ASP A 297 7.21 27.16 -1.98
N ASP A 298 5.91 27.29 -1.77
CA ASP A 298 4.95 26.24 -2.09
C ASP A 298 4.81 26.02 -3.61
N GLU A 299 5.05 27.05 -4.44
CA GLU A 299 4.99 26.92 -5.90
C GLU A 299 6.20 26.15 -6.45
N ALA A 300 7.40 26.37 -5.89
CA ALA A 300 8.58 25.59 -6.25
C ALA A 300 8.41 24.10 -5.92
N LEU A 301 7.81 23.78 -4.77
CA LEU A 301 7.49 22.39 -4.39
C LEU A 301 6.45 21.78 -5.33
N CYS A 302 5.42 22.54 -5.69
CA CYS A 302 4.41 22.09 -6.65
C CYS A 302 4.98 21.83 -8.04
N ALA A 303 5.94 22.63 -8.51
CA ALA A 303 6.61 22.38 -9.76
C ALA A 303 7.36 21.03 -9.76
N VAL A 304 7.95 20.63 -8.62
CA VAL A 304 8.58 19.29 -8.48
C VAL A 304 7.53 18.19 -8.60
N VAL A 305 6.39 18.34 -7.93
CA VAL A 305 5.26 17.38 -7.96
C VAL A 305 4.74 17.22 -9.39
N GLN A 306 4.51 18.33 -10.10
CA GLN A 306 4.03 18.31 -11.48
C GLN A 306 5.02 17.61 -12.41
N ARG A 307 6.32 17.92 -12.32
CA ARG A 307 7.35 17.21 -13.11
C ARG A 307 7.34 15.70 -12.85
N CYS A 308 7.23 15.29 -11.58
CA CYS A 308 7.13 13.88 -11.22
C CYS A 308 5.94 13.21 -11.90
N VAL A 309 4.76 13.85 -11.87
CA VAL A 309 3.54 13.30 -12.46
C VAL A 309 3.60 13.28 -13.99
N SER A 310 4.09 14.35 -14.63
CA SER A 310 4.23 14.40 -16.10
C SER A 310 5.16 13.33 -16.65
N ALA A 311 6.14 12.86 -15.86
CA ALA A 311 7.06 11.78 -16.25
C ALA A 311 6.45 10.36 -16.09
N LYS A 312 5.20 10.22 -15.64
CA LYS A 312 4.59 8.92 -15.39
C LYS A 312 4.36 8.16 -16.70
N TRP A 313 4.82 6.91 -16.76
CA TRP A 313 4.63 6.06 -17.94
C TRP A 313 3.18 5.57 -18.11
N ALA A 314 2.83 5.12 -19.32
CA ALA A 314 1.51 4.55 -19.61
C ALA A 314 1.18 3.37 -18.70
N GLY A 315 2.17 2.49 -18.47
CA GLY A 315 2.10 1.38 -17.53
C GLY A 315 3.47 0.86 -17.13
N HIS A 316 3.50 -0.04 -16.14
CA HIS A 316 4.76 -0.57 -15.58
C HIS A 316 5.52 -1.52 -16.52
N GLY A 317 4.86 -2.04 -17.57
CA GLY A 317 5.50 -2.85 -18.61
C GLY A 317 5.97 -4.24 -18.17
N ILE A 318 5.43 -4.80 -17.07
CA ILE A 318 5.75 -6.19 -16.67
C ILE A 318 5.32 -7.11 -17.81
N GLY A 319 6.15 -8.10 -18.13
CA GLY A 319 5.91 -9.03 -19.24
C GLY A 319 6.34 -8.51 -20.62
N ASN A 320 6.77 -7.24 -20.72
CA ASN A 320 7.34 -6.70 -21.97
C ASN A 320 8.87 -6.86 -21.99
N VAL A 321 9.43 -7.01 -23.19
CA VAL A 321 10.90 -7.12 -23.42
C VAL A 321 11.70 -5.95 -22.86
N ASN A 322 11.09 -4.77 -22.77
CA ASN A 322 11.72 -3.54 -22.26
C ASN A 322 11.44 -3.29 -20.77
N PHE A 323 10.97 -4.29 -20.02
CA PHE A 323 10.73 -4.12 -18.58
C PHE A 323 12.03 -3.83 -17.83
N ILE A 324 12.10 -2.67 -17.20
CA ILE A 324 13.21 -2.30 -16.32
C ILE A 324 12.77 -2.50 -14.89
N ARG A 325 13.42 -3.44 -14.20
CA ARG A 325 13.19 -3.67 -12.78
C ARG A 325 13.79 -2.53 -11.95
N PRO A 326 13.05 -1.93 -11.01
CA PRO A 326 13.60 -0.93 -10.10
C PRO A 326 14.74 -1.46 -9.25
N ALA A 327 15.71 -0.60 -8.93
CA ALA A 327 16.81 -0.95 -8.03
C ALA A 327 16.37 -1.04 -6.56
N ARG A 328 15.40 -0.20 -6.14
CA ARG A 328 14.86 -0.19 -4.78
C ARG A 328 13.87 -1.34 -4.57
N SER A 329 13.91 -1.94 -3.38
CA SER A 329 12.93 -2.95 -2.98
C SER A 329 11.63 -2.32 -2.46
N MET A 330 10.59 -3.13 -2.28
CA MET A 330 9.25 -2.67 -1.88
C MET A 330 9.23 -1.85 -0.59
N SER A 331 10.05 -2.22 0.42
CA SER A 331 10.11 -1.51 1.71
C SER A 331 10.70 -0.10 1.64
N GLN A 332 11.40 0.26 0.55
CA GLN A 332 12.04 1.56 0.40
C GLN A 332 11.18 2.58 -0.36
N ILE A 333 10.05 2.14 -0.93
CA ILE A 333 9.24 2.92 -1.88
C ILE A 333 7.76 3.01 -1.47
N GLY A 334 7.44 2.59 -0.25
CA GLY A 334 6.10 2.70 0.35
C GLY A 334 5.07 1.81 -0.30
N GLY A 335 5.33 0.49 -0.34
CA GLY A 335 4.49 -0.58 -0.90
C GLY A 335 3.00 -0.36 -0.72
#